data_AF-A0A956F6H7-F1
#
_entry.id   AF-A0A956F6H7-F1
#
_cell.length_a   1.000
_cell.length_b   1.000
_cell.length_c   1.000
_cell.angle_alpha   90.00
_cell.angle_beta   90.00
_cell.angle_gamma   90.00
#
_symmetry.space_group_name_H-M   'P 1'
#
loop_
_entity.id
_entity.type
_entity.pdbx_description
1 polymer ?
#
loop_
_entity_poly.entity_id
_entity_poly.type
_entity_poly.pdbx_seq_one_letter_code
_entity_poly.pdbx_strand_id
1 'polypeptide(L)'
;VVELLGSRPFGESALSLVDSAPRWAARENKRVSVEVEGRDVPIPPRLARVLSGVLTHLVRNAVAHGVEVIDERERQGKPIPARIRLVAEQEQRAPSARQTGPTIRVIDDGRGLDHAALEQAAKDAQQSPESIEEAAFAPGITTKGNTSDASRGSLHDATDLAGFGMGLSAVRTELRKIGYDARILERRDDGVVSGIEVIVSPTAR
;
A
#
# COMPACT_ATOMS: atom_id res chain seq x y z
N VAL A 1 -21.55 18.81 -4.87
CA VAL A 1 -21.79 19.26 -3.48
C VAL A 1 -22.25 18.12 -2.55
N VAL A 2 -22.90 17.05 -3.04
CA VAL A 2 -23.43 15.94 -2.21
C VAL A 2 -22.36 14.94 -1.71
N GLU A 3 -21.15 14.93 -2.28
CA GLU A 3 -20.14 13.87 -2.05
C GLU A 3 -19.35 13.99 -0.72
N LEU A 4 -19.43 15.12 -0.01
CA LEU A 4 -18.68 15.37 1.23
C LEU A 4 -19.44 14.96 2.51
N LEU A 5 -20.75 14.68 2.43
CA LEU A 5 -21.54 14.24 3.59
C LEU A 5 -21.05 12.87 4.06
N GLY A 6 -20.57 12.81 5.31
CA GLY A 6 -19.99 11.62 5.92
C GLY A 6 -18.53 11.34 5.52
N SER A 7 -17.85 12.29 4.89
CA SER A 7 -16.40 12.20 4.69
C SER A 7 -15.65 12.21 6.02
N ARG A 8 -14.49 11.54 6.05
CA ARG A 8 -13.62 11.47 7.22
C ARG A 8 -12.22 11.97 6.84
N PRO A 9 -11.50 12.65 7.73
CA PRO A 9 -10.13 13.08 7.44
C PRO A 9 -9.23 11.85 7.22
N PHE A 10 -8.35 11.91 6.23
CA PHE A 10 -7.41 10.84 5.90
C PHE A 10 -6.59 10.37 7.11
N GLY A 11 -6.23 11.31 7.99
CA GLY A 11 -5.49 11.02 9.22
C GLY A 11 -6.14 9.94 10.08
N GLU A 12 -7.48 9.87 10.15
CA GLU A 12 -8.18 8.83 10.92
C GLU A 12 -7.95 7.41 10.38
N SER A 13 -7.81 7.26 9.06
CA SER A 13 -7.52 5.96 8.43
C SER A 13 -6.05 5.54 8.56
N ALA A 14 -5.14 6.51 8.71
CA ALA A 14 -3.70 6.28 8.72
C ALA A 14 -3.09 6.23 10.14
N LEU A 15 -3.74 6.82 11.14
CA LEU A 15 -3.13 7.10 12.45
C LEU A 15 -2.60 5.84 13.16
N SER A 16 -3.36 4.74 13.14
CA SER A 16 -2.96 3.49 13.80
C SER A 16 -1.67 2.88 13.24
N LEU A 17 -1.30 3.23 11.99
CA LEU A 17 -0.11 2.72 11.33
C LEU A 17 1.17 3.39 11.81
N VAL A 18 1.06 4.63 12.31
CA VAL A 18 2.19 5.37 12.89
C VAL A 18 2.81 4.59 14.05
N ASP A 19 1.97 3.98 14.88
CA ASP A 19 2.42 3.18 16.02
C ASP A 19 2.62 1.69 15.68
N SER A 20 1.81 1.15 14.76
CA SER A 20 1.82 -0.29 14.47
C SER A 20 3.01 -0.72 13.61
N ALA A 21 3.38 0.07 12.59
CA ALA A 21 4.44 -0.33 11.67
C ALA A 21 5.83 -0.45 12.33
N PRO A 22 6.26 0.47 13.22
CA PRO A 22 7.50 0.30 13.97
C PRO A 22 7.52 -1.00 14.80
N ARG A 23 6.38 -1.41 15.37
CA ARG A 23 6.27 -2.66 16.13
C ARG A 23 6.38 -3.89 15.24
N TRP A 24 5.84 -3.86 14.02
CA TRP A 24 6.01 -4.94 13.05
C TRP A 24 7.47 -5.05 12.61
N ALA A 25 8.10 -3.92 12.27
CA ALA A 25 9.49 -3.89 11.82
C ALA A 25 10.46 -4.41 12.88
N ALA A 26 10.25 -4.04 14.15
CA ALA A 26 11.09 -4.50 15.25
C ALA A 26 11.12 -6.03 15.39
N ARG A 27 10.02 -6.73 15.07
CA ARG A 27 9.94 -8.20 15.10
C ARG A 27 10.77 -8.88 14.00
N GLU A 28 11.14 -8.13 12.96
CA GLU A 28 11.90 -8.61 11.80
C GLU A 28 13.32 -8.01 11.75
N ASN A 29 13.83 -7.44 12.86
CA ASN A 29 15.13 -6.74 12.91
C ASN A 29 15.25 -5.58 11.91
N LYS A 30 14.15 -4.86 11.72
CA LYS A 30 14.04 -3.65 10.86
C LYS A 30 13.68 -2.44 11.71
N ARG A 31 13.95 -1.23 11.21
CA ARG A 31 13.45 0.02 11.80
C ARG A 31 12.74 0.84 10.74
N VAL A 32 11.50 1.22 11.02
CA VAL A 32 10.66 2.04 10.13
C VAL A 32 10.08 3.23 10.87
N SER A 33 9.84 4.30 10.13
CA SER A 33 9.05 5.46 10.53
C SER A 33 7.92 5.64 9.52
N VAL A 34 6.74 6.01 10.02
CA VAL A 34 5.58 6.30 9.16
C VAL A 34 5.27 7.78 9.25
N GLU A 35 5.26 8.44 8.10
CA GLU A 35 4.91 9.85 7.95
C GLU A 35 3.53 9.94 7.28
N VAL A 36 2.66 10.81 7.79
CA VAL A 36 1.30 11.00 7.25
C VAL A 36 1.13 12.45 6.82
N GLU A 37 0.92 12.65 5.52
CA GLU A 37 0.73 13.93 4.84
C GLU A 37 -0.68 14.04 4.27
N GLY A 38 -1.24 15.25 4.22
CA GLY A 38 -2.62 15.45 3.80
C GLY A 38 -3.64 14.90 4.81
N ARG A 39 -3.33 14.94 6.11
CA ARG A 39 -4.17 14.38 7.18
C ARG A 39 -5.62 14.88 7.15
N ASP A 40 -5.81 16.15 6.78
CA ASP A 40 -7.11 16.80 6.73
C ASP A 40 -7.85 16.60 5.40
N VAL A 41 -7.25 15.90 4.42
CA VAL A 41 -7.90 15.62 3.14
C VAL A 41 -9.15 14.79 3.39
N PRO A 42 -10.33 15.27 2.93
CA PRO A 42 -11.59 14.57 3.15
C PRO A 42 -11.67 13.31 2.29
N ILE A 43 -11.82 12.16 2.94
CA ILE A 43 -11.99 10.86 2.28
C ILE A 43 -13.48 10.54 2.17
N PRO A 44 -14.02 10.27 0.97
CA PRO A 44 -15.43 9.89 0.79
C PRO A 44 -15.78 8.63 1.58
N PRO A 45 -17.02 8.50 2.12
CA PRO A 45 -17.42 7.38 2.97
C PRO A 45 -17.14 5.99 2.36
N ARG A 46 -17.35 5.85 1.03
CA ARG A 46 -17.11 4.60 0.31
C ARG A 46 -15.65 4.17 0.34
N LEU A 47 -14.74 5.13 0.16
CA LEU A 47 -13.29 4.89 0.23
C LEU A 47 -12.86 4.67 1.69
N ALA A 48 -13.34 5.51 2.62
CA ALA A 48 -12.97 5.44 4.04
C ALA A 48 -13.24 4.05 4.67
N ARG A 49 -14.31 3.36 4.26
CA ARG A 49 -14.66 2.01 4.74
C ARG A 49 -13.61 0.95 4.44
N VAL A 50 -12.94 1.04 3.29
CA VAL A 50 -11.95 0.04 2.85
C VAL A 50 -10.52 0.53 3.06
N LEU A 51 -10.30 1.84 3.09
CA LEU A 51 -8.98 2.47 3.07
C LEU A 51 -8.09 2.01 4.21
N SER A 52 -8.60 1.92 5.45
CA SER A 52 -7.79 1.49 6.59
C SER A 52 -7.21 0.09 6.41
N GLY A 53 -8.00 -0.84 5.85
CA GLY A 53 -7.55 -2.19 5.53
C GLY A 53 -6.52 -2.21 4.40
N VAL A 54 -6.74 -1.39 3.35
CA VAL A 54 -5.79 -1.21 2.24
C VAL A 54 -4.46 -0.67 2.74
N LEU A 55 -4.45 0.43 3.49
CA LEU A 55 -3.23 1.03 4.03
C LEU A 55 -2.49 0.06 4.95
N THR A 56 -3.22 -0.65 5.82
CA THR A 56 -2.63 -1.69 6.68
C THR A 56 -1.90 -2.76 5.86
N HIS A 57 -2.52 -3.23 4.78
CA HIS A 57 -1.93 -4.23 3.91
C HIS A 57 -0.68 -3.70 3.19
N LEU A 58 -0.77 -2.51 2.59
CA LEU A 58 0.35 -1.89 1.87
C LEU A 58 1.55 -1.64 2.79
N VAL A 59 1.31 -1.07 3.98
CA VAL A 59 2.38 -0.82 4.97
C VAL A 59 2.99 -2.12 5.48
N ARG A 60 2.18 -3.16 5.71
CA ARG A 60 2.69 -4.47 6.12
C ARG A 60 3.56 -5.10 5.03
N ASN A 61 3.20 -4.98 3.75
CA ASN A 61 4.03 -5.46 2.64
C ASN A 61 5.34 -4.68 2.54
N ALA A 62 5.30 -3.35 2.70
CA ALA A 62 6.50 -2.53 2.75
C ALA A 62 7.42 -2.99 3.90
N VAL A 63 6.90 -3.22 5.10
CA VAL A 63 7.70 -3.73 6.22
C VAL A 63 8.26 -5.13 5.96
N ALA A 64 7.44 -6.07 5.49
CA ALA A 64 7.82 -7.48 5.34
C ALA A 64 8.81 -7.71 4.19
N HIS A 65 8.57 -7.08 3.03
CA HIS A 65 9.29 -7.37 1.78
C HIS A 65 10.08 -6.17 1.25
N GLY A 66 9.54 -4.96 1.36
CA GLY A 66 10.18 -3.75 0.82
C GLY A 66 11.43 -3.34 1.62
N VAL A 67 11.27 -3.13 2.92
CA VAL A 67 12.31 -2.62 3.80
C VAL A 67 13.39 -3.67 4.06
N GLU A 68 14.64 -3.25 3.97
CA GLU A 68 15.83 -4.04 4.26
C GLU A 68 16.04 -4.17 5.78
N VAL A 69 16.68 -5.26 6.19
CA VAL A 69 17.19 -5.37 7.58
C VAL A 69 18.27 -4.33 7.84
N ILE A 70 18.46 -3.95 9.10
CA ILE A 70 19.36 -2.85 9.52
C ILE A 70 20.74 -2.98 8.85
N ASP A 71 21.41 -4.13 9.00
CA ASP A 71 22.77 -4.32 8.49
C ASP A 71 22.87 -4.17 6.97
N GLU A 72 21.86 -4.64 6.23
CA GLU A 72 21.82 -4.51 4.77
C GLU A 72 21.60 -3.04 4.37
N ARG A 73 20.73 -2.35 5.09
CA ARG A 73 20.43 -0.95 4.84
C ARG A 73 21.63 -0.04 5.09
N GLU A 74 22.40 -0.32 6.15
CA GLU A 74 23.67 0.37 6.43
C GLU A 74 24.71 0.11 5.35
N ARG A 75 24.86 -1.15 4.89
CA ARG A 75 25.76 -1.49 3.78
C ARG A 75 25.42 -0.75 2.49
N GLN A 76 24.14 -0.51 2.24
CA GLN A 76 23.66 0.27 1.09
C GLN A 76 23.73 1.80 1.31
N GLY A 77 24.15 2.26 2.50
CA GLY A 77 24.24 3.69 2.83
C GLY A 77 22.88 4.38 2.97
N LYS A 78 21.80 3.62 3.17
CA LYS A 78 20.44 4.17 3.24
C LYS A 78 20.12 4.65 4.67
N PRO A 79 19.35 5.75 4.84
CA PRO A 79 19.02 6.28 6.16
C PRO A 79 18.25 5.29 7.04
N ILE A 80 18.52 5.32 8.35
CA ILE A 80 17.77 4.58 9.37
C ILE A 80 17.06 5.57 10.30
N PRO A 81 15.77 5.39 10.61
CA PRO A 81 14.88 4.31 10.14
C PRO A 81 14.51 4.44 8.65
N ALA A 82 14.09 3.34 8.03
CA ALA A 82 13.41 3.38 6.74
C ALA A 82 12.12 4.20 6.84
N ARG A 83 11.70 4.81 5.73
CA ARG A 83 10.59 5.75 5.71
C ARG A 83 9.45 5.20 4.86
N ILE A 84 8.26 5.19 5.45
CA ILE A 84 7.01 4.91 4.74
C ILE A 84 6.14 6.16 4.83
N ARG A 85 5.82 6.78 3.70
CA ARG A 85 4.97 7.97 3.61
C ARG A 85 3.58 7.58 3.15
N LEU A 86 2.58 8.03 3.90
CA LEU A 86 1.16 7.92 3.58
C LEU A 86 0.69 9.32 3.21
N VAL A 87 0.39 9.54 1.93
CA VAL A 87 0.07 10.86 1.40
C VAL A 87 -1.34 10.84 0.85
N ALA A 88 -2.16 11.80 1.24
CA ALA A 88 -3.42 12.09 0.58
C ALA A 88 -3.35 13.47 -0.09
N GLU A 89 -3.79 13.53 -1.34
CA GLU A 89 -3.84 14.75 -2.13
C GLU A 89 -5.22 14.86 -2.78
N GLN A 90 -5.89 15.99 -2.61
CA GLN A 90 -7.07 16.30 -3.39
C GLN A 90 -6.63 16.96 -4.69
N GLU A 91 -6.91 16.35 -5.84
CA GLU A 91 -6.56 16.97 -7.12
C GLU A 91 -7.38 18.27 -7.28
N GLN A 92 -6.70 19.41 -7.25
CA GLN A 92 -7.30 20.73 -7.50
C GLN A 92 -7.49 20.88 -9.02
N ARG A 93 -8.63 20.47 -9.56
CA ARG A 93 -8.92 20.69 -11.00
C ARG A 93 -9.94 21.81 -11.25
N ALA A 94 -9.80 22.40 -12.43
CA ALA A 94 -10.74 23.34 -13.01
C ALA A 94 -12.17 22.75 -13.09
N PRO A 95 -13.24 23.57 -13.07
CA PRO A 95 -14.65 23.16 -12.94
C PRO A 95 -15.17 22.12 -13.96
N SER A 96 -14.41 21.80 -15.00
CA SER A 96 -14.78 20.93 -16.12
C SER A 96 -14.26 19.48 -16.02
N ALA A 97 -13.39 19.15 -15.07
CA ALA A 97 -12.86 17.80 -14.95
C ALA A 97 -13.74 16.90 -14.07
N ARG A 98 -14.25 15.80 -14.64
CA ARG A 98 -15.11 14.81 -13.98
C ARG A 98 -14.35 13.77 -13.13
N GLN A 99 -13.28 14.18 -12.43
CA GLN A 99 -12.58 13.31 -11.48
C GLN A 99 -12.73 13.90 -10.08
N THR A 100 -13.52 13.23 -9.23
CA THR A 100 -14.12 13.80 -8.01
C THR A 100 -13.64 13.16 -6.70
N GLY A 101 -12.41 12.63 -6.66
CA GLY A 101 -11.90 11.93 -5.47
C GLY A 101 -10.43 12.20 -5.17
N PRO A 102 -9.99 12.03 -3.90
CA PRO A 102 -8.59 12.19 -3.53
C PRO A 102 -7.72 11.08 -4.12
N THR A 103 -6.45 11.42 -4.38
CA THR A 103 -5.40 10.45 -4.68
C THR A 103 -4.67 10.12 -3.38
N ILE A 104 -4.49 8.82 -3.12
CA ILE A 104 -3.75 8.31 -1.97
C ILE A 104 -2.47 7.65 -2.46
N ARG A 105 -1.34 7.93 -1.81
CA ARG A 105 -0.03 7.37 -2.16
C ARG A 105 0.57 6.72 -0.93
N VAL A 106 1.05 5.49 -1.09
CA VAL A 106 1.88 4.79 -0.09
C VAL A 106 3.25 4.62 -0.68
N ILE A 107 4.23 5.31 -0.12
CA ILE A 107 5.58 5.38 -0.65
C ILE A 107 6.53 4.77 0.38
N ASP A 108 7.32 3.79 -0.02
CA ASP A 108 8.46 3.32 0.77
C ASP A 108 9.79 3.73 0.13
N ASP A 109 10.84 3.70 0.94
CA ASP A 109 12.22 3.87 0.51
C ASP A 109 13.05 2.57 0.63
N GLY A 110 12.40 1.43 0.37
CA GLY A 110 12.96 0.09 0.48
C GLY A 110 13.68 -0.35 -0.80
N ARG A 111 13.77 -1.67 -0.99
CA ARG A 111 14.55 -2.30 -2.07
C ARG A 111 13.87 -2.29 -3.44
N GLY A 112 12.62 -1.83 -3.52
CA GLY A 112 11.78 -1.96 -4.71
C GLY A 112 11.08 -3.31 -4.82
N LEU A 113 10.58 -3.62 -6.02
CA LEU A 113 9.90 -4.87 -6.30
C LEU A 113 10.90 -6.03 -6.40
N ASP A 114 10.49 -7.22 -5.97
CA ASP A 114 11.27 -8.44 -6.21
C ASP A 114 10.89 -9.01 -7.59
N HIS A 115 11.58 -8.54 -8.63
CA HIS A 115 11.31 -8.93 -10.02
C HIS A 115 11.39 -10.45 -10.20
N ALA A 116 12.41 -11.09 -9.63
CA ALA A 116 12.60 -12.53 -9.75
C ALA A 116 11.46 -13.32 -9.10
N ALA A 117 11.03 -12.91 -7.89
CA ALA A 117 9.90 -13.56 -7.22
C ALA A 117 8.57 -13.35 -7.98
N LEU A 118 8.34 -12.15 -8.52
CA LEU A 118 7.13 -11.84 -9.29
C LEU A 118 7.10 -12.57 -10.63
N GLU A 119 8.22 -12.66 -11.34
CA GLU A 119 8.33 -13.45 -12.57
C GLU A 119 8.10 -14.94 -12.31
N GLN A 120 8.67 -15.48 -11.23
CA GLN A 120 8.47 -16.87 -10.87
C GLN A 120 7.00 -17.14 -10.50
N ALA A 121 6.40 -16.27 -9.68
CA ALA A 121 5.00 -16.39 -9.31
C ALA A 121 4.05 -16.29 -10.52
N ALA A 122 4.35 -15.43 -11.49
CA ALA A 122 3.59 -15.34 -12.73
C ALA A 122 3.68 -16.63 -13.56
N LYS A 123 4.88 -17.21 -13.67
CA LYS A 123 5.08 -18.51 -14.34
C LYS A 123 4.30 -19.63 -13.64
N ASP A 124 4.38 -19.70 -12.31
CA ASP A 124 3.69 -20.72 -11.51
C ASP A 124 2.17 -20.59 -11.62
N ALA A 125 1.65 -19.36 -11.70
CA ALA A 125 0.23 -19.07 -11.92
C ALA A 125 -0.22 -19.19 -13.38
N GLN A 126 0.69 -19.53 -14.31
CA GLN A 126 0.43 -19.57 -15.76
C GLN A 126 -0.14 -18.25 -16.31
N GLN A 127 0.36 -17.13 -15.79
CA GLN A 127 -0.04 -15.78 -16.17
C GLN A 127 1.05 -15.08 -16.98
N SER A 128 0.63 -14.26 -17.94
CA SER A 128 1.51 -13.42 -18.75
C SER A 128 1.14 -11.93 -18.55
N PRO A 129 1.50 -11.33 -17.41
CA PRO A 129 1.20 -9.92 -17.14
C PRO A 129 1.97 -9.01 -18.12
N GLU A 130 1.37 -7.86 -18.46
CA GLU A 130 1.96 -6.89 -19.40
C GLU A 130 3.22 -6.19 -18.84
N SER A 131 3.35 -6.14 -17.51
CA SER A 131 4.51 -5.61 -16.80
C SER A 131 4.69 -6.27 -15.43
N ILE A 132 5.84 -6.06 -14.78
CA ILE A 132 6.13 -6.58 -13.43
C ILE A 132 5.23 -5.93 -12.37
N GLU A 133 4.88 -4.65 -12.55
CA GLU A 133 3.94 -3.94 -11.69
C GLU A 133 2.53 -4.53 -11.80
N GLU A 134 2.10 -4.91 -13.01
CA GLU A 134 0.83 -5.61 -13.21
C GLU A 134 0.89 -7.05 -12.68
N ALA A 135 2.05 -7.71 -12.74
CA ALA A 135 2.27 -9.00 -12.09
C ALA A 135 2.01 -8.92 -10.58
N ALA A 136 2.43 -7.86 -9.90
CA ALA A 136 2.17 -7.68 -8.47
C ALA A 136 0.67 -7.70 -8.13
N PHE A 137 -0.21 -7.29 -9.07
CA PHE A 137 -1.66 -7.32 -8.91
C PHE A 137 -2.33 -8.58 -9.46
N ALA A 138 -1.58 -9.55 -9.98
CA ALA A 138 -2.16 -10.70 -10.63
C ALA A 138 -2.73 -11.71 -9.60
N PRO A 139 -3.90 -12.33 -9.87
CA PRO A 139 -4.51 -13.28 -8.94
C PRO A 139 -3.60 -14.47 -8.64
N GLY A 140 -3.45 -14.83 -7.37
CA GLY A 140 -2.61 -15.96 -6.95
C GLY A 140 -1.12 -15.62 -6.75
N ILE A 141 -0.69 -14.41 -7.11
CA ILE A 141 0.67 -13.95 -6.83
C ILE A 141 0.73 -13.43 -5.38
N THR A 142 1.43 -14.19 -4.55
CA THR A 142 1.85 -13.80 -3.21
C THR A 142 3.34 -14.07 -3.08
N THR A 143 4.11 -13.09 -2.61
CA THR A 143 5.55 -13.26 -2.35
C THR A 143 5.83 -14.01 -1.05
N LYS A 144 4.79 -14.46 -0.33
CA LYS A 144 4.91 -15.42 0.76
C LYS A 144 4.68 -16.84 0.27
N GLY A 145 5.71 -17.67 0.40
CA GLY A 145 5.48 -19.08 0.72
C GLY A 145 4.65 -19.15 2.00
N ASN A 146 3.47 -19.75 1.91
CA ASN A 146 2.52 -20.07 2.99
C ASN A 146 2.97 -19.72 4.42
N THR A 147 2.70 -18.49 4.89
CA THR A 147 2.56 -18.28 6.34
C THR A 147 1.09 -18.39 6.70
N SER A 148 0.61 -19.63 6.69
CA SER A 148 -0.49 -20.06 7.54
C SER A 148 0.05 -20.04 8.96
N ASP A 149 0.01 -18.90 9.65
CA ASP A 149 0.32 -18.86 11.07
C ASP A 149 -0.58 -17.88 11.83
N ALA A 150 -1.70 -18.44 12.29
CA ALA A 150 -2.17 -18.40 13.67
C ALA A 150 -2.21 -17.08 14.47
N SER A 151 -2.13 -15.91 13.87
CA SER A 151 -2.43 -14.64 14.57
C SER A 151 -3.91 -14.24 14.43
N ARG A 152 -4.82 -15.12 14.87
CA ARG A 152 -6.20 -14.77 15.26
C ARG A 152 -6.20 -14.05 16.61
N GLY A 153 -5.37 -13.03 16.75
CA GLY A 153 -5.27 -12.20 17.95
C GLY A 153 -6.14 -10.97 17.83
N SER A 154 -7.38 -11.09 18.33
CA SER A 154 -8.31 -10.02 18.74
C SER A 154 -8.13 -8.64 18.07
N LEU A 155 -8.90 -8.39 17.02
CA LEU A 155 -9.38 -7.06 16.68
C LEU A 155 -10.89 -7.17 16.45
N HIS A 156 -11.64 -7.13 17.56
CA HIS A 156 -13.03 -6.67 17.50
C HIS A 156 -13.00 -5.30 16.80
N ASP A 157 -13.79 -5.16 15.74
CA ASP A 157 -13.94 -4.00 14.82
C ASP A 157 -13.18 -3.99 13.49
N ALA A 158 -12.56 -5.10 13.07
CA ALA A 158 -12.07 -5.28 11.69
C ALA A 158 -13.01 -6.18 10.86
N THR A 159 -14.23 -5.73 10.60
CA THR A 159 -15.20 -6.47 9.80
C THR A 159 -14.73 -6.60 8.34
N ASP A 160 -14.64 -7.87 7.91
CA ASP A 160 -14.55 -8.41 6.54
C ASP A 160 -13.21 -8.48 5.79
N LEU A 161 -12.12 -7.82 6.23
CA LEU A 161 -10.83 -7.93 5.51
C LEU A 161 -9.80 -8.87 6.16
N ALA A 162 -10.02 -9.30 7.41
CA ALA A 162 -9.07 -10.14 8.15
C ALA A 162 -9.11 -11.64 7.78
N GLY A 163 -10.10 -12.08 6.96
CA GLY A 163 -10.32 -13.48 6.60
C GLY A 163 -9.75 -13.92 5.25
N PHE A 164 -9.22 -13.00 4.45
CA PHE A 164 -8.72 -13.29 3.12
C PHE A 164 -7.20 -13.21 3.13
N GLY A 165 -6.52 -14.31 2.81
CA GLY A 165 -5.07 -14.33 2.56
C GLY A 165 -4.70 -13.54 1.31
N MET A 166 -4.87 -12.21 1.34
CA MET A 166 -4.88 -11.34 0.16
C MET A 166 -3.48 -10.90 -0.23
N GLY A 167 -3.10 -11.15 -1.48
CA GLY A 167 -2.12 -10.35 -2.20
C GLY A 167 -2.75 -9.04 -2.73
N LEU A 168 -1.94 -8.21 -3.40
CA LEU A 168 -2.34 -6.90 -3.93
C LEU A 168 -3.51 -6.97 -4.93
N SER A 169 -3.73 -8.12 -5.58
CA SER A 169 -4.86 -8.38 -6.50
C SER A 169 -6.23 -8.15 -5.88
N ALA A 170 -6.43 -8.62 -4.65
CA ALA A 170 -7.71 -8.49 -3.96
C ALA A 170 -7.95 -7.04 -3.51
N VAL A 171 -6.89 -6.35 -3.06
CA VAL A 171 -6.90 -4.91 -2.76
C VAL A 171 -7.39 -4.11 -3.98
N ARG A 172 -6.81 -4.37 -5.16
CA ARG A 172 -7.21 -3.70 -6.40
C ARG A 172 -8.67 -4.00 -6.79
N THR A 173 -9.11 -5.24 -6.59
CA THR A 173 -10.50 -5.65 -6.86
C THR A 173 -11.50 -4.89 -5.98
N GLU A 174 -11.24 -4.75 -4.68
CA GLU A 174 -12.11 -3.99 -3.77
C GLU A 174 -12.14 -2.49 -4.11
N LEU A 175 -11.00 -1.91 -4.47
CA LEU A 175 -10.94 -0.51 -4.92
C LEU A 175 -11.77 -0.29 -6.19
N ARG A 176 -11.71 -1.22 -7.15
CA ARG A 176 -12.46 -1.12 -8.41
C ARG A 176 -13.97 -1.14 -8.20
N LYS A 177 -14.48 -1.90 -7.22
CA LYS A 177 -15.91 -1.92 -6.86
C LYS A 177 -16.43 -0.54 -6.40
N ILE A 178 -15.56 0.30 -5.86
CA ILE A 178 -15.91 1.65 -5.38
C ILE A 178 -15.48 2.77 -6.33
N GLY A 179 -15.02 2.45 -7.55
CA GLY A 179 -14.62 3.43 -8.56
C GLY A 179 -13.20 4.00 -8.36
N TYR A 180 -12.32 3.25 -7.70
CA TYR A 180 -10.89 3.55 -7.57
C TYR A 180 -10.07 2.44 -8.23
N ASP A 181 -8.83 2.73 -8.62
CA ASP A 181 -7.86 1.71 -9.02
C ASP A 181 -6.57 1.90 -8.22
N ALA A 182 -5.78 0.84 -8.15
CA ALA A 182 -4.43 0.88 -7.61
C ALA A 182 -3.41 0.65 -8.73
N ARG A 183 -2.32 1.41 -8.70
CA ARG A 183 -1.13 1.21 -9.53
C ARG A 183 0.10 1.19 -8.66
N ILE A 184 1.11 0.47 -9.11
CA ILE A 184 2.42 0.40 -8.46
C ILE A 184 3.43 1.00 -9.41
N LEU A 185 4.33 1.82 -8.87
CA LEU A 185 5.47 2.37 -9.57
C LEU A 185 6.73 2.06 -8.76
N GLU A 186 7.78 1.63 -9.44
CA GLU A 186 9.10 1.54 -8.81
C GLU A 186 9.75 2.92 -8.81
N ARG A 187 10.25 3.35 -7.65
CA ARG A 187 10.96 4.62 -7.50
C ARG A 187 12.45 4.41 -7.75
N ARG A 188 13.08 5.42 -8.37
CA ARG A 188 14.51 5.41 -8.67
C ARG A 188 15.13 6.76 -8.32
N ASP A 189 16.25 6.73 -7.62
CA ASP A 189 17.09 7.90 -7.32
C ASP A 189 18.44 7.68 -8.03
N ASP A 190 18.84 8.61 -8.90
CA ASP A 190 20.04 8.50 -9.76
C ASP A 190 20.16 7.17 -10.54
N GLY A 191 19.02 6.63 -10.98
CA GLY A 191 18.92 5.38 -11.75
C GLY A 191 18.89 4.10 -10.90
N VAL A 192 19.16 4.20 -9.59
CA VAL A 192 19.13 3.10 -8.63
C VAL A 192 17.74 3.01 -8.01
N VAL A 193 17.22 1.79 -7.85
CA VAL A 193 15.91 1.57 -7.22
C VAL A 193 15.94 2.08 -5.78
N SER A 194 15.03 3.02 -5.49
CA SER A 194 14.94 3.71 -4.21
C SER A 194 13.68 3.35 -3.41
N GLY A 195 12.78 2.54 -3.96
CA GLY A 195 11.61 2.01 -3.26
C GLY A 195 10.42 1.78 -4.18
N ILE A 196 9.23 1.72 -3.60
CA ILE A 196 7.97 1.54 -4.33
C ILE A 196 7.01 2.67 -3.97
N GLU A 197 6.17 3.05 -4.93
CA GLU A 197 5.02 3.92 -4.74
C GLU A 197 3.74 3.22 -5.21
N VAL A 198 2.80 3.04 -4.29
CA VAL A 198 1.45 2.56 -4.59
C VAL A 198 0.50 3.74 -4.64
N ILE A 199 -0.15 3.94 -5.79
CA ILE A 199 -1.07 5.04 -6.05
C ILE A 199 -2.48 4.48 -6.13
N VAL A 200 -3.35 4.94 -5.23
CA VAL A 200 -4.80 4.71 -5.28
C VAL A 200 -5.47 5.98 -5.76
N SER A 201 -6.14 5.91 -6.91
CA SER A 201 -6.78 7.07 -7.54
C SER A 201 -8.15 6.70 -8.10
N PRO A 202 -9.07 7.67 -8.29
CA PRO A 202 -10.33 7.42 -8.98
C PRO A 202 -10.10 6.79 -10.37
N THR A 203 -10.97 5.88 -10.80
CA THR A 203 -10.93 5.38 -12.18
C THR A 203 -11.34 6.50 -13.14
N ALA A 204 -10.64 6.64 -14.27
CA ALA A 204 -11.10 7.48 -15.37
C ALA A 204 -12.41 6.89 -15.89
N ARG A 205 -13.51 7.65 -15.79
CA ARG A 205 -14.77 7.35 -16.49
C ARG A 205 -14.80 8.02 -17.84
#